data_AF-F3FH80-F1
#
_entry.id   AF-F3FH80-F1
#
_cell.length_a   1.000
_cell.length_b   1.000
_cell.length_c   1.000
_cell.angle_alpha   90.00
_cell.angle_beta   90.00
_cell.angle_gamma   90.00
#
_symmetry.space_group_name_H-M   'P 1'
#
loop_
_entity.id
_entity.type
_entity.pdbx_description
1 polymer ?
#
loop_
_entity_poly.entity_id
_entity_poly.type
_entity_poly.pdbx_seq_one_letter_code
_entity_poly.pdbx_strand_id
1 'polypeptide(L)'
;MSYVTDASVLNFKAADRLVVDASDTSVSGGATSALELQRLLSLGVSINTVRNLHSKMYLLGEDLVVGSCNLSSNSQKTLIELAFHTRDKVEIRTAEEVFEKLVGEGEMVDTEFVERILRLPVDPPPLYTTSDIEPPRF
;
A
#
# COMPACT_ATOMS: atom_id res chain seq x y z
N MET A 1 10.90 0.98 4.58
CA MET A 1 9.90 1.96 4.10
C MET A 1 8.52 1.31 4.09
N SER A 2 7.44 2.02 3.78
CA SER A 2 6.08 1.47 3.66
C SER A 2 5.90 0.86 2.27
N TYR A 3 5.76 -0.46 2.22
CA TYR A 3 5.75 -1.23 0.98
C TYR A 3 4.38 -1.84 0.73
N VAL A 4 3.92 -1.78 -0.52
CA VAL A 4 2.77 -2.54 -1.00
C VAL A 4 3.23 -3.36 -2.19
N THR A 5 3.56 -4.63 -1.95
CA THR A 5 3.95 -5.58 -3.00
C THR A 5 2.94 -6.71 -3.17
N ASP A 6 2.06 -6.91 -2.18
CA ASP A 6 0.94 -7.83 -2.23
C ASP A 6 -0.19 -7.25 -1.38
N ALA A 7 -1.19 -6.63 -2.02
CA ALA A 7 -2.35 -6.08 -1.31
C ALA A 7 -3.46 -7.13 -1.12
N SER A 8 -3.28 -8.38 -1.55
CA SER A 8 -4.26 -9.46 -1.31
C SER A 8 -4.25 -9.95 0.15
N VAL A 9 -3.21 -9.61 0.91
CA VAL A 9 -3.12 -9.90 2.35
C VAL A 9 -4.20 -9.19 3.18
N LEU A 10 -4.81 -8.13 2.64
CA LEU A 10 -5.98 -7.46 3.19
C LEU A 10 -7.13 -7.50 2.19
N ASN A 11 -8.36 -7.56 2.70
CA ASN A 11 -9.56 -7.62 1.90
C ASN A 11 -10.07 -6.21 1.55
N PHE A 12 -9.31 -5.47 0.73
CA PHE A 12 -9.70 -4.12 0.29
C PHE A 12 -11.10 -4.10 -0.37
N LYS A 13 -11.78 -2.97 -0.22
CA LYS A 13 -13.10 -2.65 -0.78
C LYS A 13 -13.05 -1.30 -1.48
N ALA A 14 -14.04 -1.08 -2.34
CA ALA A 14 -14.29 0.25 -2.89
C ALA A 14 -14.48 1.26 -1.74
N ALA A 15 -13.95 2.47 -1.92
CA ALA A 15 -13.88 3.55 -0.92
C ALA A 15 -12.91 3.33 0.26
N ASP A 16 -12.19 2.20 0.33
CA ASP A 16 -11.02 2.11 1.22
C ASP A 16 -9.95 3.11 0.76
N ARG A 17 -9.05 3.47 1.68
CA ARG A 17 -8.02 4.48 1.46
C ARG A 17 -6.65 3.92 1.77
N LEU A 18 -5.67 4.26 0.93
CA LEU A 18 -4.29 3.83 1.05
C LEU A 18 -3.35 5.03 0.92
N VAL A 19 -2.38 5.14 1.83
CA VAL A 19 -1.22 6.01 1.66
C VAL A 19 0.04 5.14 1.61
N VAL A 20 0.84 5.30 0.55
CA VAL A 20 2.03 4.48 0.28
C VAL A 20 3.19 5.35 -0.22
N ASP A 21 4.42 4.85 -0.19
CA ASP A 21 5.51 5.46 -0.96
C ASP A 21 5.55 4.86 -2.38
N ALA A 22 4.89 5.52 -3.33
CA ALA A 22 4.93 5.17 -4.75
C ALA A 22 5.94 6.03 -5.54
N SER A 23 7.02 6.51 -4.90
CA SER A 23 8.12 7.17 -5.60
C SER A 23 8.75 6.26 -6.66
N ASP A 24 9.35 6.85 -7.69
CA ASP A 24 10.03 6.10 -8.75
C ASP A 24 11.12 5.18 -8.19
N THR A 25 11.82 5.61 -7.14
CA THR A 25 12.81 4.80 -6.42
C THR A 25 12.16 3.61 -5.70
N SER A 26 10.99 3.78 -5.10
CA SER A 26 10.24 2.71 -4.43
C SER A 26 9.70 1.70 -5.45
N VAL A 27 9.15 2.18 -6.57
CA VAL A 27 8.62 1.32 -7.63
C VAL A 27 9.74 0.57 -8.36
N SER A 28 10.76 1.28 -8.84
CA SER A 28 11.88 0.68 -9.58
C SER A 28 12.70 -0.28 -8.71
N GLY A 29 12.77 -0.04 -7.40
CA GLY A 29 13.41 -0.95 -6.44
C GLY A 29 12.53 -2.13 -6.00
N GLY A 30 11.33 -2.29 -6.56
CA GLY A 30 10.41 -3.38 -6.24
C GLY A 30 9.75 -3.27 -4.85
N ALA A 31 9.91 -2.15 -4.17
CA ALA A 31 9.35 -1.86 -2.85
C ALA A 31 7.85 -1.55 -2.93
N THR A 32 7.37 -0.99 -4.04
CA THR A 32 5.94 -0.80 -4.30
C THR A 32 5.58 -1.30 -5.69
N SER A 33 4.61 -2.20 -5.77
CA SER A 33 4.16 -2.81 -7.03
C SER A 33 3.19 -1.89 -7.75
N ALA A 34 3.58 -1.39 -8.92
CA ALA A 34 2.70 -0.61 -9.79
C ALA A 34 1.44 -1.40 -10.22
N LEU A 35 1.57 -2.72 -10.38
CA LEU A 35 0.45 -3.60 -10.72
C LEU A 35 -0.57 -3.71 -9.58
N GLU A 36 -0.10 -3.79 -8.33
CA GLU A 36 -1.02 -3.79 -7.18
C GLU A 36 -1.72 -2.44 -7.04
N LEU A 37 -1.03 -1.32 -7.27
CA LEU A 37 -1.67 0.01 -7.26
C LEU A 37 -2.73 0.13 -8.36
N GLN A 38 -2.45 -0.38 -9.57
CA GLN A 38 -3.44 -0.45 -10.65
C GLN A 38 -4.67 -1.27 -10.24
N ARG A 39 -4.46 -2.44 -9.62
CA ARG A 39 -5.53 -3.32 -9.15
C ARG A 39 -6.38 -2.68 -8.05
N LEU A 40 -5.76 -1.97 -7.11
CA LEU A 40 -6.47 -1.26 -6.05
C LEU A 40 -7.26 -0.06 -6.60
N LEU A 41 -6.66 0.69 -7.53
CA LEU A 41 -7.34 1.81 -8.18
C LEU A 41 -8.58 1.34 -8.96
N SER A 42 -8.48 0.23 -9.70
CA SER A 42 -9.62 -0.35 -10.42
C SER A 42 -10.71 -0.93 -9.51
N LEU A 43 -10.34 -1.33 -8.28
CA LEU A 43 -11.28 -1.72 -7.22
C LEU A 43 -12.01 -0.53 -6.58
N GLY A 44 -11.61 0.71 -6.89
CA GLY A 44 -12.19 1.93 -6.33
C GLY A 44 -11.58 2.36 -5.00
N VAL A 45 -10.36 1.89 -4.68
CA VAL A 45 -9.58 2.37 -3.53
C VAL A 45 -9.02 3.75 -3.87
N SER A 46 -9.12 4.69 -2.93
CA SER A 46 -8.46 6.00 -3.06
C SER A 46 -7.02 5.90 -2.57
N ILE A 47 -6.07 6.27 -3.42
CA ILE A 47 -4.65 6.08 -3.15
C ILE A 47 -3.93 7.43 -3.17
N ASN A 48 -3.13 7.70 -2.15
CA ASN A 48 -2.20 8.83 -2.11
C ASN A 48 -0.76 8.32 -1.97
N THR A 49 0.19 9.05 -2.57
CA THR A 49 1.61 8.77 -2.46
C THR A 49 2.32 9.83 -1.62
N VAL A 50 3.15 9.38 -0.67
CA VAL A 50 4.03 10.22 0.15
C VAL A 50 5.44 9.64 0.06
N ARG A 51 6.39 10.42 -0.47
CA ARG A 51 7.78 9.99 -0.60
C ARG A 51 8.43 9.75 0.76
N ASN A 52 9.28 8.72 0.85
CA ASN A 52 9.98 8.31 2.07
C ASN A 52 9.05 7.89 3.23
N LEU A 53 7.80 7.53 2.93
CA LEU A 53 6.87 7.05 3.95
C LEU A 53 7.41 5.74 4.53
N HIS A 54 7.66 5.70 5.85
CA HIS A 54 8.19 4.52 6.55
C HIS A 54 7.23 3.93 7.60
N SER A 55 6.04 4.49 7.76
CA SER A 55 5.03 3.95 8.69
C SER A 55 4.38 2.69 8.11
N LYS A 56 3.92 1.78 8.99
CA LYS A 56 2.90 0.78 8.63
C LYS A 56 1.83 0.86 9.69
N MET A 57 0.66 1.30 9.26
CA MET A 57 -0.46 1.60 10.12
C MET A 57 -1.71 1.12 9.41
N TYR A 58 -2.54 0.38 10.13
CA TYR A 58 -3.78 -0.18 9.65
C TYR A 58 -4.91 0.28 10.58
N LEU A 59 -5.85 1.03 10.03
CA LEU A 59 -7.09 1.42 10.68
C LEU A 59 -8.21 0.54 10.11
N LEU A 60 -8.72 -0.38 10.92
CA LEU A 60 -9.67 -1.42 10.52
C LEU A 60 -10.91 -1.35 11.41
N GLY A 61 -11.84 -0.45 11.09
CA GLY A 61 -12.99 -0.19 11.94
C GLY A 61 -12.56 0.38 13.29
N GLU A 62 -12.74 -0.38 14.37
CA GLU A 62 -12.33 0.02 15.74
C GLU A 62 -10.96 -0.54 16.15
N ASP A 63 -10.21 -1.11 15.22
CA ASP A 63 -8.89 -1.68 15.47
C ASP A 63 -7.79 -0.81 14.82
N LEU A 64 -6.77 -0.47 15.62
CA LEU A 64 -5.54 0.16 15.15
C LEU A 64 -4.37 -0.81 15.32
N VAL A 65 -3.65 -1.09 14.23
CA VAL A 65 -2.41 -1.87 14.24
C VAL A 65 -1.28 -1.01 13.69
N VAL A 66 -0.20 -0.86 14.46
CA VAL A 66 1.01 -0.12 14.06
C VAL A 66 2.23 -0.97 14.32
N GLY A 67 3.12 -1.13 13.34
CA GLY A 67 4.26 -2.00 13.50
C GLY A 67 5.23 -2.02 12.32
N SER A 68 6.02 -3.09 12.25
CA SER A 68 6.97 -3.36 11.16
C SER A 68 6.33 -4.04 9.93
N CYS A 69 5.10 -4.53 10.07
CA CYS A 69 4.39 -5.32 9.06
C CYS A 69 4.05 -4.53 7.80
N ASN A 70 4.71 -4.80 6.67
CA ASN A 70 4.34 -4.25 5.37
C ASN A 70 3.23 -5.06 4.69
N LEU A 71 2.52 -4.45 3.74
CA LEU A 71 1.58 -5.12 2.83
C LEU A 71 2.35 -5.93 1.77
N SER A 72 2.92 -7.05 2.20
CA SER A 72 3.76 -7.92 1.36
C SER A 72 3.69 -9.38 1.81
N SER A 73 3.82 -10.31 0.87
CA SER A 73 3.84 -11.74 1.20
C SER A 73 5.04 -12.13 2.08
N ASN A 74 6.18 -11.44 1.95
CA ASN A 74 7.37 -11.68 2.76
C ASN A 74 7.13 -11.32 4.24
N SER A 75 6.49 -10.18 4.49
CA SER A 75 6.07 -9.78 5.84
C SER A 75 5.06 -10.77 6.44
N GLN A 76 4.13 -11.27 5.62
CA GLN A 76 3.11 -12.24 6.07
C GLN A 76 3.68 -13.64 6.37
N LYS A 77 4.62 -14.13 5.56
CA LYS A 77 4.98 -15.57 5.53
C LYS A 77 6.38 -15.89 6.04
N THR A 78 7.27 -14.90 6.15
CA THR A 78 8.71 -15.15 6.35
C THR A 78 9.29 -14.33 7.49
N LEU A 79 8.94 -13.06 7.63
CA LEU A 79 9.51 -12.19 8.64
C LEU A 79 8.87 -12.41 10.01
N ILE A 80 9.68 -12.26 11.06
CA ILE A 80 9.18 -12.09 12.42
C ILE A 80 8.89 -10.61 12.60
N GLU A 81 7.62 -10.28 12.71
CA GLU A 81 7.15 -8.90 12.81
C GLU A 81 6.75 -8.55 14.25
N LEU A 82 6.85 -7.26 14.58
CA LEU A 82 6.33 -6.71 15.82
C LEU A 82 5.31 -5.62 15.50
N ALA A 83 4.16 -5.69 16.17
CA ALA A 83 3.12 -4.69 16.07
C ALA A 83 2.49 -4.44 17.44
N PHE A 84 2.03 -3.20 17.63
CA PHE A 84 1.08 -2.84 18.67
C PHE A 84 -0.31 -2.87 18.09
N HIS A 85 -1.24 -3.47 18.84
CA HIS A 85 -2.66 -3.48 18.55
C HIS A 85 -3.40 -2.79 19.70
N THR A 86 -4.31 -1.89 19.34
CA THR A 86 -5.10 -1.13 20.30
C THR A 86 -6.52 -0.90 19.79
N ARG A 87 -7.44 -0.70 20.74
CA ARG A 87 -8.82 -0.26 20.53
C ARG A 87 -9.12 1.03 21.30
N ASP A 88 -8.09 1.68 21.82
CA ASP A 88 -8.25 2.93 22.55
C ASP A 88 -8.73 4.03 21.58
N LYS A 89 -9.85 4.66 21.93
CA LYS A 89 -10.50 5.64 21.05
C LYS A 89 -9.67 6.91 20.85
N VAL A 90 -8.83 7.28 21.81
CA VAL A 90 -7.94 8.44 21.70
C VAL A 90 -6.79 8.12 20.73
N GLU A 91 -6.21 6.92 20.85
CA GLU A 91 -5.15 6.46 19.94
C GLU A 91 -5.67 6.31 18.50
N ILE A 92 -6.87 5.73 18.31
CA ILE A 92 -7.51 5.61 17.00
C ILE A 92 -7.75 6.99 16.38
N ARG A 93 -8.35 7.92 17.12
CA ARG A 93 -8.60 9.28 16.61
C ARG A 93 -7.30 10.00 16.23
N THR A 94 -6.25 9.81 17.03
CA THR A 94 -4.93 10.38 16.72
C THR A 94 -4.37 9.78 15.42
N ALA A 95 -4.52 8.47 15.22
CA ALA A 95 -4.11 7.81 13.99
C ALA A 95 -4.93 8.26 12.77
N GLU A 96 -6.23 8.48 12.92
CA GLU A 96 -7.08 9.08 11.87
C GLU A 96 -6.59 10.48 11.50
N GLU A 97 -6.29 11.34 12.48
CA GLU A 97 -5.78 12.70 12.24
C GLU A 97 -4.41 12.68 11.52
N VAL A 98 -3.52 11.75 11.90
CA VAL A 98 -2.26 11.52 11.20
C VAL A 98 -2.50 11.03 9.77
N PHE A 99 -3.45 10.12 9.57
CA PHE A 99 -3.81 9.61 8.25
C PHE A 99 -4.32 10.73 7.33
N GLU A 100 -5.26 11.56 7.80
CA GLU A 100 -5.76 12.69 7.03
C GLU A 100 -4.66 13.70 6.68
N LYS A 101 -3.74 13.95 7.62
CA LYS A 101 -2.58 14.80 7.36
C LYS A 101 -1.71 14.23 6.24
N LEU A 102 -1.41 12.93 6.27
CA LEU A 102 -0.64 12.27 5.21
C LEU A 102 -1.35 12.32 3.85
N VAL A 103 -2.68 12.17 3.83
CA VAL A 103 -3.47 12.35 2.60
C VAL A 103 -3.36 13.78 2.08
N GLY A 104 -3.44 14.78 2.95
CA GLY A 104 -3.32 16.19 2.56
C GLY A 104 -1.93 16.62 2.09
N GLU A 105 -0.88 15.96 2.59
CA GLU A 105 0.52 16.18 2.16
C GLU A 105 0.90 15.37 0.91
N GLY A 106 0.16 14.28 0.62
CA GLY A 106 0.43 13.36 -0.47
C GLY A 106 -0.16 13.79 -1.81
N GLU A 107 0.41 13.24 -2.88
CA GLU A 107 -0.13 13.36 -4.24
C GLU A 107 -1.14 12.25 -4.50
N MET A 108 -2.23 12.54 -5.21
CA MET A 108 -3.22 11.52 -5.59
C MET A 108 -2.61 10.58 -6.63
N VAL A 109 -2.79 9.27 -6.44
CA VAL A 109 -2.42 8.24 -7.42
C VAL A 109 -3.65 7.96 -8.29
N ASP A 110 -3.68 8.60 -9.45
CA ASP A 110 -4.73 8.43 -10.46
C ASP A 110 -4.28 7.51 -11.60
N THR A 111 -5.11 7.41 -12.64
CA THR A 111 -4.82 6.57 -13.81
C THR A 111 -3.55 7.01 -14.53
N GLU A 112 -3.31 8.32 -14.67
CA GLU A 112 -2.11 8.85 -15.34
C GLU A 112 -0.86 8.50 -14.53
N PHE A 113 -0.91 8.67 -13.20
CA PHE A 113 0.18 8.30 -12.31
C PHE A 113 0.52 6.81 -12.43
N VAL A 114 -0.50 5.94 -12.40
CA VAL A 114 -0.33 4.49 -12.52
C VAL A 114 0.26 4.11 -13.87
N GLU A 115 -0.25 4.65 -14.97
CA GLU A 115 0.27 4.41 -16.32
C GLU A 115 1.74 4.82 -16.46
N ARG A 116 2.16 5.89 -15.78
CA ARG A 116 3.56 6.35 -15.74
C ARG A 116 4.44 5.35 -14.98
N ILE A 117 4.06 4.96 -13.76
CA ILE A 117 4.91 4.08 -12.94
C ILE A 117 4.97 2.64 -13.46
N LEU A 118 3.96 2.18 -14.20
CA LEU A 118 3.98 0.87 -14.88
C LEU A 118 5.07 0.76 -15.95
N ARG A 119 5.60 1.88 -16.44
CA ARG A 119 6.66 1.92 -17.45
C ARG A 119 8.06 1.97 -16.83
N LEU A 120 8.17 2.09 -15.52
CA LEU A 120 9.46 2.13 -14.83
C LEU A 120 10.10 0.73 -14.86
N PRO A 121 11.41 0.62 -15.16
CA PRO A 121 12.11 -0.64 -15.03
C PRO A 121 12.21 -1.02 -13.55
N VAL A 122 11.95 -2.29 -13.24
CA VAL A 122 12.08 -2.83 -11.87
C VAL A 122 13.34 -3.71 -11.81
N ASP A 123 14.22 -3.44 -10.85
CA ASP A 123 15.47 -4.17 -10.65
C ASP A 123 15.61 -4.62 -9.18
N PRO A 124 15.73 -5.94 -8.90
CA PRO A 124 15.63 -7.04 -9.86
C PRO A 124 14.22 -7.16 -10.45
N PRO A 125 14.07 -7.70 -11.68
CA PRO A 125 12.75 -7.90 -12.26
C PRO A 125 11.87 -8.75 -11.34
N PRO A 126 10.55 -8.49 -11.29
CA PRO A 126 9.64 -9.25 -10.43
C PRO A 126 9.72 -10.74 -10.78
N LEU A 127 9.64 -11.59 -9.74
CA LEU A 127 9.70 -13.05 -9.87
C LEU A 127 8.51 -13.65 -10.62
N TYR A 128 7.53 -12.83 -10.98
CA TYR A 128 6.33 -13.17 -11.74
C TYR A 128 6.22 -12.27 -12.97
N THR A 129 5.81 -12.86 -14.08
CA THR A 129 5.61 -12.20 -15.37
C THR A 129 4.16 -11.74 -15.52
N THR A 130 3.89 -10.77 -16.38
CA THR A 130 2.52 -10.32 -16.71
C THR A 130 1.63 -11.45 -17.25
N SER A 131 2.21 -12.55 -17.74
CA SER A 131 1.50 -13.79 -18.10
C SER A 131 0.97 -14.60 -16.92
N ASP A 132 1.43 -14.33 -15.70
CA ASP A 132 1.01 -15.05 -14.48
C ASP A 132 -0.25 -14.41 -13.83
N ILE A 133 -0.72 -13.29 -14.37
CA ILE A 133 -1.91 -12.58 -13.89
C ILE A 133 -3.11 -13.06 -14.70
N GLU A 134 -3.96 -13.91 -14.10
CA GLU A 134 -5.26 -14.22 -14.71
C GLU A 134 -6.03 -12.91 -14.96
N PRO A 135 -6.60 -12.69 -16.16
CA PRO A 135 -7.43 -11.53 -16.41
C PRO A 135 -8.61 -11.51 -15.41
N PRO A 136 -9.08 -10.32 -15.00
CA PRO A 136 -10.19 -10.21 -14.07
C PRO A 136 -11.39 -11.00 -14.60
N ARG A 137 -11.87 -11.95 -13.79
CA ARG A 137 -13.13 -12.66 -14.06
C ARG A 137 -14.27 -11.71 -13.69
N PHE A 138 -14.89 -11.11 -14.70
CA PHE A 138 -16.13 -10.33 -14.58
C PHE A 138 -17.34 -11.25 -14.41
#